data_AF-A0A9D6DZK1-F1
#
_entry.id   AF-A0A9D6DZK1-F1
#
_cell.length_a   1.000
_cell.length_b   1.000
_cell.length_c   1.000
_cell.angle_alpha   90.00
_cell.angle_beta   90.00
_cell.angle_gamma   90.00
#
_symmetry.space_group_name_H-M   'P 1'
#
loop_
_entity.id
_entity.type
_entity.pdbx_description
1 polymer ?
#
loop_
_entity_poly.entity_id
_entity_poly.type
_entity_poly.pdbx_seq_one_letter_code
_entity_poly.pdbx_strand_id
1 'polypeptide(L)'
;MNTLQNAVFTPGFSASLASREARPRQSEESATVSAKSEDNDITIGQAASGLTGAAAGAVIETVGNTASSVVNLPRGVYHAYKAVIKTDMIGPVLKASLCALIPVAAAAVPVLTALGSAGYGFYHGFAEGVENGVKSAVKETARDVKFFHTEISDKAVEALQQIETEHLPEGQEPYDIKIIEAAKGLTGAAVGAVVDGVGAGAITLVETPKGVYKAYKALLTSDSGPVIKTTGSLLVPPAAILAAPVATVGGGLYGLYKGFGDAYRDGVITSAKNRIEDLKSYAKFVNEGLDQIK
;
A
#
# COMPACT_ATOMS: atom_id res chain seq x y z
N MET A 1 -39.72 -20.63 -19.68
CA MET A 1 -39.57 -20.98 -18.26
C MET A 1 -38.15 -21.43 -18.02
N ASN A 2 -37.44 -20.63 -17.21
CA ASN A 2 -36.18 -20.82 -16.49
C ASN A 2 -35.37 -22.11 -16.72
N THR A 3 -34.09 -21.94 -17.09
CA THR A 3 -32.93 -22.17 -16.19
C THR A 3 -31.63 -21.77 -16.90
N LEU A 4 -31.09 -20.58 -16.60
CA LEU A 4 -29.69 -20.23 -16.87
C LEU A 4 -28.94 -20.28 -15.54
N GLN A 5 -28.12 -21.32 -15.39
CA GLN A 5 -27.16 -21.52 -14.30
C GLN A 5 -25.83 -20.84 -14.66
N ASN A 6 -25.29 -20.10 -13.69
CA ASN A 6 -23.87 -19.92 -13.36
C ASN A 6 -22.87 -19.69 -14.52
N ALA A 7 -22.56 -18.42 -14.78
CA ALA A 7 -21.26 -18.02 -15.30
C ALA A 7 -20.52 -17.24 -14.20
N VAL A 8 -19.65 -17.93 -13.48
CA VAL A 8 -18.64 -17.33 -12.58
C VAL A 8 -17.58 -16.71 -13.49
N PHE A 9 -17.48 -15.39 -13.47
CA PHE A 9 -16.46 -14.65 -14.21
C PHE A 9 -15.15 -14.67 -13.41
N THR A 10 -14.23 -15.56 -13.77
CA THR A 10 -12.81 -15.48 -13.39
C THR A 10 -12.09 -14.58 -14.39
N PRO A 11 -11.52 -13.43 -13.98
CA PRO A 11 -10.68 -12.64 -14.88
C PRO A 11 -9.38 -13.40 -15.16
N GLY A 12 -9.09 -13.59 -16.44
CA GLY A 12 -7.96 -14.35 -16.98
C GLY A 12 -6.62 -13.65 -16.81
N PHE A 13 -6.09 -13.64 -15.58
CA PHE A 13 -4.68 -13.31 -15.31
C PHE A 13 -3.76 -14.54 -15.32
N SER A 14 -4.28 -15.74 -15.66
CA SER A 14 -3.58 -17.01 -15.47
C SER A 14 -2.99 -17.67 -16.73
N ALA A 15 -3.11 -17.09 -17.92
CA ALA A 15 -2.69 -17.78 -19.15
C ALA A 15 -1.28 -17.45 -19.68
N SER A 16 -0.53 -16.51 -19.06
CA SER A 16 0.83 -16.14 -19.53
C SER A 16 1.97 -16.85 -18.80
N LEU A 17 1.70 -17.70 -17.79
CA LEU A 17 2.73 -18.42 -17.04
C LEU A 17 2.89 -19.90 -17.47
N ALA A 18 2.07 -20.39 -18.41
CA ALA A 18 2.02 -21.80 -18.77
C ALA A 18 3.04 -22.26 -19.83
N SER A 19 3.94 -21.40 -20.33
CA SER A 19 4.91 -21.77 -21.39
C SER A 19 6.39 -21.64 -20.97
N ARG A 20 6.72 -21.86 -19.70
CA ARG A 20 8.11 -22.12 -19.28
C ARG A 20 8.25 -23.56 -18.76
N GLU A 21 8.29 -24.50 -19.70
CA GLU A 21 8.70 -25.87 -19.42
C GLU A 21 10.22 -25.97 -19.19
N ALA A 22 10.55 -26.85 -18.23
CA ALA A 22 11.77 -27.64 -18.09
C ALA A 22 13.12 -26.96 -17.80
N ARG A 23 13.40 -26.76 -16.50
CA ARG A 23 14.73 -27.08 -15.94
C ARG A 23 14.58 -28.16 -14.86
N PRO A 24 15.52 -29.10 -14.76
CA PRO A 24 15.37 -30.29 -13.93
C PRO A 24 15.29 -29.96 -12.44
N ARG A 25 14.40 -30.67 -11.75
CA ARG A 25 14.21 -30.69 -10.30
C ARG A 25 15.51 -31.14 -9.62
N GLN A 26 16.09 -30.29 -8.78
CA GLN A 26 16.91 -30.74 -7.66
C GLN A 26 16.00 -31.00 -6.46
N SER A 27 16.29 -32.12 -5.83
CA SER A 27 15.54 -32.88 -4.85
C SER A 27 15.17 -32.10 -3.59
N GLU A 28 14.03 -32.46 -3.01
CA GLU A 28 13.62 -32.14 -1.65
C GLU A 28 14.71 -32.59 -0.65
N GLU A 29 15.52 -31.66 -0.19
CA GLU A 29 16.23 -31.77 1.08
C GLU A 29 15.40 -30.97 2.09
N SER A 30 14.78 -31.67 3.03
CA SER A 30 14.18 -31.08 4.23
C SER A 30 15.23 -30.21 4.89
N ALA A 31 15.14 -28.90 4.68
CA ALA A 31 15.89 -27.93 5.45
C ALA A 31 15.31 -27.90 6.86
N THR A 32 15.75 -28.84 7.71
CA THR A 32 16.01 -28.49 9.10
C THR A 32 16.93 -27.28 9.05
N VAL A 33 16.35 -26.09 9.28
CA VAL A 33 17.09 -24.87 9.57
C VAL A 33 17.82 -25.14 10.87
N SER A 34 19.00 -25.75 10.73
CA SER A 34 20.01 -25.78 11.75
C SER A 34 20.43 -24.33 11.92
N ALA A 35 19.82 -23.68 12.91
CA ALA A 35 20.21 -22.37 13.40
C ALA A 35 21.64 -22.49 13.92
N LYS A 36 22.60 -22.33 13.01
CA LYS A 36 23.99 -22.11 13.34
C LYS A 36 24.04 -20.68 13.87
N SER A 37 24.09 -20.54 15.19
CA SER A 37 24.30 -19.27 15.88
C SER A 37 25.71 -18.77 15.57
N GLU A 38 25.89 -18.14 14.41
CA GLU A 38 27.03 -17.26 14.16
C GLU A 38 26.70 -15.88 14.71
N ASP A 39 27.67 -15.34 15.45
CA ASP A 39 27.68 -14.14 16.27
C ASP A 39 27.38 -12.88 15.42
N ASN A 40 26.09 -12.61 15.13
CA ASN A 40 25.63 -11.45 14.36
C ASN A 40 25.36 -10.24 15.27
N ASP A 41 26.32 -9.85 16.10
CA ASP A 41 26.20 -8.67 16.95
C ASP A 41 26.50 -7.40 16.14
N ILE A 42 25.44 -6.66 15.79
CA ILE A 42 25.55 -5.28 15.31
C ILE A 42 26.36 -4.50 16.35
N THR A 43 27.45 -3.86 15.94
CA THR A 43 28.24 -3.03 16.86
C THR A 43 27.51 -1.75 17.25
N ILE A 44 27.83 -1.14 18.39
CA ILE A 44 27.25 0.16 18.80
C ILE A 44 27.48 1.23 17.71
N GLY A 45 28.62 1.21 17.03
CA GLY A 45 28.92 2.12 15.93
C GLY A 45 28.00 1.92 14.73
N GLN A 46 27.76 0.67 14.33
CA GLN A 46 26.82 0.34 13.26
C GLN A 46 25.38 0.66 13.65
N ALA A 47 24.98 0.43 14.89
CA ALA A 47 23.67 0.82 15.41
C ALA A 47 23.46 2.34 15.38
N ALA A 48 24.43 3.12 15.86
CA ALA A 48 24.37 4.58 15.81
C ALA A 48 24.33 5.09 14.36
N SER A 49 25.11 4.48 13.48
CA SER A 49 25.10 4.77 12.04
C SER A 49 23.75 4.41 11.40
N GLY A 50 23.18 3.25 11.72
CA GLY A 50 21.86 2.81 11.30
C GLY A 50 20.77 3.78 11.73
N LEU A 51 20.71 4.15 13.01
CA LEU A 51 19.69 5.10 13.50
C LEU A 51 19.82 6.49 12.85
N THR A 52 21.04 6.96 12.66
CA THR A 52 21.29 8.21 11.94
C THR A 52 20.87 8.11 10.48
N GLY A 53 21.20 6.99 9.82
CA GLY A 53 20.77 6.66 8.47
C GLY A 53 19.25 6.57 8.34
N ALA A 54 18.57 5.99 9.32
CA ALA A 54 17.11 5.89 9.38
C ALA A 54 16.45 7.27 9.45
N ALA A 55 16.93 8.14 10.34
CA ALA A 55 16.43 9.50 10.47
C ALA A 55 16.69 10.33 9.19
N ALA A 56 17.91 10.25 8.64
CA ALA A 56 18.28 10.95 7.42
C ALA A 56 17.46 10.44 6.22
N GLY A 57 17.35 9.12 6.06
CA GLY A 57 16.60 8.48 4.99
C GLY A 57 15.13 8.82 5.04
N ALA A 58 14.50 8.73 6.22
CA ALA A 58 13.11 9.13 6.40
C ALA A 58 12.88 10.57 5.96
N VAL A 59 13.74 11.52 6.35
CA VAL A 59 13.60 12.94 5.97
C VAL A 59 13.84 13.15 4.48
N ILE A 60 14.95 12.64 3.95
CA ILE A 60 15.35 12.83 2.55
C ILE A 60 14.28 12.25 1.63
N GLU A 61 13.85 11.03 1.88
CA GLU A 61 12.84 10.38 1.05
C GLU A 61 11.47 11.01 1.19
N THR A 62 11.02 11.33 2.41
CA THR A 62 9.73 11.99 2.60
C THR A 62 9.68 13.30 1.84
N VAL A 63 10.67 14.18 2.02
CA VAL A 63 10.68 15.49 1.37
C VAL A 63 10.87 15.33 -0.14
N GLY A 64 11.84 14.53 -0.56
CA GLY A 64 12.19 14.32 -1.96
C GLY A 64 11.05 13.70 -2.77
N ASN A 65 10.49 12.58 -2.29
CA ASN A 65 9.41 11.88 -2.97
C ASN A 65 8.10 12.66 -2.90
N THR A 66 7.81 13.35 -1.78
CA THR A 66 6.61 14.21 -1.72
C THR A 66 6.72 15.37 -2.69
N ALA A 67 7.86 16.08 -2.74
CA ALA A 67 8.09 17.15 -3.71
C ALA A 67 7.98 16.63 -5.15
N SER A 68 8.61 15.49 -5.44
CA SER A 68 8.51 14.80 -6.72
C SER A 68 7.06 14.46 -7.09
N SER A 69 6.29 13.91 -6.14
CA SER A 69 4.89 13.58 -6.34
C SER A 69 4.07 14.82 -6.67
N VAL A 70 4.27 15.94 -5.97
CA VAL A 70 3.57 17.21 -6.22
C VAL A 70 3.92 17.77 -7.59
N VAL A 71 5.20 17.71 -7.99
CA VAL A 71 5.67 18.18 -9.31
C VAL A 71 5.09 17.31 -10.44
N ASN A 72 5.06 15.99 -10.27
CA ASN A 72 4.57 15.05 -11.29
C ASN A 72 3.03 14.86 -11.25
N LEU A 73 2.36 15.30 -10.18
CA LEU A 73 0.91 15.12 -9.99
C LEU A 73 0.08 15.68 -11.15
N PRO A 74 0.30 16.91 -11.65
CA PRO A 74 -0.49 17.44 -12.77
C PRO A 74 -0.37 16.58 -14.02
N ARG A 75 0.83 16.07 -14.32
CA ARG A 75 1.08 15.16 -15.45
C ARG A 75 0.33 13.85 -15.25
N GLY A 76 0.42 13.24 -14.07
CA GLY A 76 -0.30 12.02 -13.73
C GLY A 76 -1.82 12.19 -13.83
N VAL A 77 -2.37 13.28 -13.28
CA VAL A 77 -3.79 13.62 -13.34
C VAL A 77 -4.26 13.82 -14.78
N TYR A 78 -3.49 14.56 -15.59
CA TYR A 78 -3.78 14.74 -17.01
C TYR A 78 -3.88 13.40 -17.75
N HIS A 79 -2.89 12.53 -17.57
CA HIS A 79 -2.89 11.21 -18.20
C HIS A 79 -4.00 10.30 -17.67
N ALA A 80 -4.36 10.40 -16.39
CA ALA A 80 -5.48 9.65 -15.82
C ALA A 80 -6.81 10.08 -16.45
N TYR A 81 -7.09 11.38 -16.56
CA TYR A 81 -8.28 11.87 -17.25
C TYR A 81 -8.31 11.45 -18.71
N LYS A 82 -7.17 11.61 -19.41
CA LYS A 82 -7.05 11.24 -20.81
C LYS A 82 -7.30 9.75 -21.03
N ALA A 83 -6.72 8.89 -20.19
CA ALA A 83 -6.91 7.45 -20.22
C ALA A 83 -8.38 7.08 -20.05
N VAL A 84 -9.05 7.61 -19.01
CA VAL A 84 -10.48 7.36 -18.73
C VAL A 84 -11.37 7.85 -19.88
N ILE A 85 -11.13 9.05 -20.41
CA ILE A 85 -11.98 9.63 -21.46
C ILE A 85 -11.84 8.86 -22.78
N LYS A 86 -10.62 8.46 -23.13
CA LYS A 86 -10.32 7.86 -24.43
C LYS A 86 -10.48 6.36 -24.50
N THR A 87 -10.37 5.63 -23.39
CA THR A 87 -10.55 4.19 -23.44
C THR A 87 -11.94 3.83 -23.98
N ASP A 88 -12.01 2.85 -24.87
CA ASP A 88 -13.28 2.38 -25.43
C ASP A 88 -13.95 1.33 -24.52
N MET A 89 -13.21 0.83 -23.52
CA MET A 89 -13.66 -0.25 -22.62
C MET A 89 -14.81 0.15 -21.69
N ILE A 90 -15.00 1.44 -21.41
CA ILE A 90 -15.97 1.94 -20.44
C ILE A 90 -16.97 2.91 -21.07
N GLY A 91 -18.23 2.80 -20.68
CA GLY A 91 -19.29 3.66 -21.17
C GLY A 91 -19.32 5.06 -20.54
N PRO A 92 -20.17 5.96 -21.05
CA PRO A 92 -20.18 7.37 -20.67
C PRO A 92 -20.41 7.65 -19.18
N VAL A 93 -21.30 6.90 -18.53
CA VAL A 93 -21.64 7.14 -17.12
C VAL A 93 -20.49 6.72 -16.21
N LEU A 94 -19.88 5.58 -16.50
CA LEU A 94 -18.71 5.12 -15.75
C LEU A 94 -17.51 6.06 -15.96
N LYS A 95 -17.29 6.55 -17.19
CA LYS A 95 -16.29 7.58 -17.48
C LYS A 95 -16.49 8.81 -16.59
N ALA A 96 -17.71 9.35 -16.54
CA ALA A 96 -18.03 10.50 -15.71
C ALA A 96 -17.76 10.24 -14.21
N SER A 97 -18.11 9.04 -13.74
CA SER A 97 -17.90 8.64 -12.35
C SER A 97 -16.42 8.53 -11.98
N LEU A 98 -15.62 7.88 -12.82
CA LEU A 98 -14.17 7.77 -12.62
C LEU A 98 -13.50 9.15 -12.70
N CYS A 99 -13.88 9.98 -13.68
CA CYS A 99 -13.43 11.36 -13.77
C CYS A 99 -13.71 12.16 -12.47
N ALA A 100 -14.87 11.95 -11.83
CA ALA A 100 -15.19 12.59 -10.57
C ALA A 100 -14.33 12.11 -9.39
N LEU A 101 -13.80 10.88 -9.44
CA LEU A 101 -12.94 10.31 -8.41
C LEU A 101 -11.45 10.68 -8.57
N ILE A 102 -11.01 11.02 -9.78
CA ILE A 102 -9.61 11.40 -10.05
C ILE A 102 -9.10 12.51 -9.12
N PRO A 103 -9.82 13.63 -8.88
CA PRO A 103 -9.37 14.68 -7.96
C PRO A 103 -9.16 14.17 -6.52
N VAL A 104 -10.01 13.26 -6.06
CA VAL A 104 -9.92 12.68 -4.70
C VAL A 104 -8.67 11.81 -4.59
N ALA A 105 -8.45 10.94 -5.58
CA ALA A 105 -7.23 10.14 -5.65
C ALA A 105 -5.97 11.02 -5.74
N ALA A 106 -6.02 12.08 -6.57
CA ALA A 106 -4.92 13.02 -6.73
C ALA A 106 -4.55 13.74 -5.43
N ALA A 107 -5.55 14.13 -4.63
CA ALA A 107 -5.32 14.76 -3.33
C ALA A 107 -4.69 13.79 -2.31
N ALA A 108 -4.96 12.49 -2.43
CA ALA A 108 -4.38 11.46 -1.56
C ALA A 108 -2.91 11.15 -1.90
N VAL A 109 -2.49 11.33 -3.16
CA VAL A 109 -1.14 10.95 -3.63
C VAL A 109 -0.02 11.56 -2.78
N PRO A 110 0.05 12.88 -2.53
CA PRO A 110 1.15 13.46 -1.74
C PRO A 110 1.21 12.92 -0.31
N VAL A 111 0.05 12.66 0.31
CA VAL A 111 -0.01 12.13 1.67
C VAL A 111 0.50 10.68 1.70
N LEU A 112 0.09 9.87 0.73
CA LEU A 112 0.55 8.48 0.60
C LEU A 112 2.03 8.40 0.30
N THR A 113 2.52 9.25 -0.60
CA THR A 113 3.95 9.32 -0.91
C THR A 113 4.73 9.74 0.33
N ALA A 114 4.28 10.75 1.07
CA ALA A 114 4.94 11.17 2.30
C ALA A 114 5.04 10.03 3.32
N LEU A 115 3.92 9.35 3.61
CA LEU A 115 3.87 8.29 4.61
C LEU A 115 4.64 7.04 4.18
N GLY A 116 4.48 6.63 2.92
CA GLY A 116 5.18 5.48 2.34
C GLY A 116 6.69 5.71 2.29
N SER A 117 7.13 6.90 1.87
CA SER A 117 8.54 7.25 1.79
C SER A 117 9.17 7.54 3.16
N ALA A 118 8.40 8.03 4.14
CA ALA A 118 8.87 8.11 5.53
C ALA A 118 9.18 6.71 6.07
N GLY A 119 8.26 5.76 5.88
CA GLY A 119 8.45 4.37 6.30
C GLY A 119 9.62 3.72 5.55
N TYR A 120 9.58 3.71 4.22
CA TYR A 120 10.62 3.09 3.40
C TYR A 120 12.00 3.71 3.66
N GLY A 121 12.13 5.04 3.64
CA GLY A 121 13.39 5.73 3.90
C GLY A 121 13.92 5.51 5.31
N PHE A 122 13.04 5.32 6.29
CA PHE A 122 13.44 4.95 7.66
C PHE A 122 14.07 3.55 7.70
N TYR A 123 13.43 2.54 7.12
CA TYR A 123 13.95 1.17 7.12
C TYR A 123 15.17 0.99 6.21
N HIS A 124 15.10 1.51 4.99
CA HIS A 124 16.19 1.42 4.02
C HIS A 124 17.42 2.21 4.50
N GLY A 125 17.21 3.44 5.00
CA GLY A 125 18.26 4.24 5.60
C GLY A 125 18.89 3.59 6.83
N PHE A 126 18.10 2.85 7.63
CA PHE A 126 18.62 2.05 8.74
C PHE A 126 19.54 0.93 8.25
N ALA A 127 19.05 0.10 7.32
CA ALA A 127 19.79 -1.03 6.78
C ALA A 127 21.11 -0.58 6.13
N GLU A 128 21.04 0.41 5.25
CA GLU A 128 22.21 0.96 4.57
C GLU A 128 23.18 1.65 5.57
N GLY A 129 22.66 2.25 6.63
CA GLY A 129 23.46 2.85 7.69
C GLY A 129 24.21 1.81 8.53
N VAL A 130 23.61 0.64 8.79
CA VAL A 130 24.25 -0.48 9.49
C VAL A 130 25.32 -1.14 8.63
N GLU A 131 25.02 -1.35 7.34
CA GLU A 131 25.88 -2.10 6.41
C GLU A 131 27.05 -1.25 5.88
N ASN A 132 26.76 -0.04 5.40
CA ASN A 132 27.68 0.76 4.59
C ASN A 132 27.98 2.15 5.19
N GLY A 133 27.33 2.50 6.30
CA GLY A 133 27.56 3.75 7.02
C GLY A 133 26.65 4.91 6.60
N VAL A 134 26.54 5.93 7.46
CA VAL A 134 25.64 7.09 7.28
C VAL A 134 25.79 7.79 5.92
N LYS A 135 27.03 7.93 5.42
CA LYS A 135 27.27 8.59 4.13
C LYS A 135 26.67 7.80 2.96
N SER A 136 26.71 6.47 3.03
CA SER A 136 26.08 5.61 2.03
C SER A 136 24.57 5.70 2.13
N ALA A 137 24.01 5.63 3.35
CA ALA A 137 22.58 5.79 3.60
C ALA A 137 22.00 7.08 2.99
N VAL A 138 22.68 8.22 3.20
CA VAL A 138 22.27 9.51 2.61
C VAL A 138 22.35 9.50 1.08
N LYS A 139 23.39 8.88 0.51
CA LYS A 139 23.60 8.84 -0.94
C LYS A 139 22.59 7.94 -1.63
N GLU A 140 22.32 6.76 -1.07
CA GLU A 140 21.38 5.79 -1.63
C GLU A 140 19.94 6.30 -1.51
N THR A 141 19.54 6.84 -0.36
CA THR A 141 18.20 7.46 -0.21
C THR A 141 17.99 8.65 -1.15
N ALA A 142 19.02 9.47 -1.42
CA ALA A 142 18.95 10.52 -2.43
C ALA A 142 18.85 9.96 -3.87
N ARG A 143 19.47 8.82 -4.14
CA ARG A 143 19.34 8.10 -5.42
C ARG A 143 17.93 7.53 -5.58
N ASP A 144 17.34 7.00 -4.51
CA ASP A 144 15.97 6.49 -4.50
C ASP A 144 14.97 7.60 -4.82
N VAL A 145 15.16 8.80 -4.27
CA VAL A 145 14.35 9.97 -4.64
C VAL A 145 14.43 10.27 -6.13
N LYS A 146 15.64 10.22 -6.71
CA LYS A 146 15.83 10.44 -8.14
C LYS A 146 15.13 9.34 -8.96
N PHE A 147 15.30 8.08 -8.56
CA PHE A 147 14.65 6.93 -9.19
C PHE A 147 13.12 7.04 -9.14
N PHE A 148 12.56 7.44 -8.00
CA PHE A 148 11.12 7.69 -7.86
C PHE A 148 10.64 8.83 -8.78
N HIS A 149 11.41 9.91 -8.85
CA HIS A 149 11.09 11.06 -9.70
C HIS A 149 11.12 10.75 -11.19
N THR A 150 12.11 9.99 -11.65
CA THR A 150 12.27 9.71 -13.08
C THR A 150 11.58 8.41 -13.48
N GLU A 151 11.91 7.29 -12.85
CA GLU A 151 11.50 5.98 -13.35
C GLU A 151 10.10 5.57 -12.90
N ILE A 152 9.80 5.70 -11.60
CA ILE A 152 8.48 5.28 -11.09
C ILE A 152 7.39 6.19 -11.64
N SER A 153 7.64 7.50 -11.67
CA SER A 153 6.68 8.48 -12.19
C SER A 153 6.42 8.28 -13.69
N ASP A 154 7.45 8.01 -14.49
CA ASP A 154 7.26 7.71 -15.92
C ASP A 154 6.52 6.39 -16.13
N LYS A 155 6.88 5.32 -15.41
CA LYS A 155 6.16 4.03 -15.49
C LYS A 155 4.69 4.14 -15.08
N ALA A 156 4.36 4.97 -14.10
CA ALA A 156 2.97 5.22 -13.71
C ALA A 156 2.19 5.92 -14.85
N VAL A 157 2.82 6.88 -15.53
CA VAL A 157 2.25 7.53 -16.71
C VAL A 157 2.12 6.56 -17.88
N GLU A 158 3.13 5.72 -18.13
CA GLU A 158 3.10 4.68 -19.17
C GLU A 158 1.96 3.70 -18.94
N ALA A 159 1.74 3.24 -17.70
CA ALA A 159 0.62 2.37 -17.37
C ALA A 159 -0.74 3.03 -17.69
N LEU A 160 -0.89 4.33 -17.41
CA LEU A 160 -2.10 5.09 -17.78
C LEU A 160 -2.25 5.21 -19.31
N GLN A 161 -1.14 5.39 -20.03
CA GLN A 161 -1.15 5.43 -21.49
C GLN A 161 -1.48 4.08 -22.12
N GLN A 162 -1.09 2.97 -21.50
CA GLN A 162 -1.48 1.64 -21.96
C GLN A 162 -3.00 1.46 -21.90
N ILE A 163 -3.64 1.91 -20.81
CA ILE A 163 -5.11 1.92 -20.67
C ILE A 163 -5.77 2.81 -21.74
N GLU A 164 -5.15 3.94 -22.12
CA GLU A 164 -5.64 4.78 -23.23
C GLU A 164 -5.71 4.00 -24.56
N THR A 165 -4.78 3.08 -24.79
CA THR A 165 -4.65 2.34 -26.05
C THR A 165 -5.36 0.98 -26.06
N GLU A 166 -6.03 0.60 -24.97
CA GLU A 166 -6.71 -0.68 -24.88
C GLU A 166 -8.05 -0.64 -25.63
N HIS A 167 -8.20 -1.54 -26.60
CA HIS A 167 -9.37 -1.61 -27.47
C HIS A 167 -10.33 -2.70 -27.00
N LEU A 168 -11.63 -2.46 -27.22
CA LEU A 168 -12.65 -3.48 -27.03
C LEU A 168 -12.38 -4.70 -27.91
N PRO A 169 -12.44 -5.93 -27.36
CA PRO A 169 -12.48 -7.14 -28.18
C PRO A 169 -13.66 -7.10 -29.15
N GLU A 170 -13.47 -7.59 -30.39
CA GLU A 170 -14.50 -7.56 -31.42
C GLU A 170 -15.83 -8.16 -30.93
N GLY A 171 -16.91 -7.38 -31.07
CA GLY A 171 -18.27 -7.79 -30.71
C GLY A 171 -18.68 -7.58 -29.25
N GLN A 172 -17.84 -6.98 -28.40
CA GLN A 172 -18.21 -6.61 -27.03
C GLN A 172 -18.67 -5.15 -26.93
N GLU A 173 -19.68 -4.91 -26.08
CA GLU A 173 -20.13 -3.56 -25.74
C GLU A 173 -19.27 -2.96 -24.61
N PRO A 174 -19.05 -1.62 -24.61
CA PRO A 174 -18.41 -0.94 -23.49
C PRO A 174 -19.12 -1.22 -22.17
N TYR A 175 -18.36 -1.45 -21.10
CA TYR A 175 -18.93 -1.63 -19.78
C TYR A 175 -19.45 -0.30 -19.25
N ASP A 176 -20.77 -0.16 -19.10
CA ASP A 176 -21.40 1.03 -18.53
C ASP A 176 -22.33 0.70 -17.36
N ILE A 177 -22.60 1.71 -16.54
CA ILE A 177 -23.48 1.62 -15.37
C ILE A 177 -24.61 2.63 -15.48
N LYS A 178 -25.74 2.40 -14.81
CA LYS A 178 -26.82 3.39 -14.82
C LYS A 178 -26.43 4.62 -13.99
N ILE A 179 -26.91 5.80 -14.37
CA ILE A 179 -26.64 7.06 -13.65
C ILE A 179 -27.00 6.97 -12.16
N ILE A 180 -28.11 6.32 -11.82
CA ILE A 180 -28.53 6.13 -10.42
C ILE A 180 -27.54 5.20 -9.69
N GLU A 181 -27.02 4.18 -10.36
CA GLU A 181 -26.04 3.24 -9.78
C GLU A 181 -24.67 3.92 -9.61
N ALA A 182 -24.27 4.77 -10.56
CA ALA A 182 -23.11 5.64 -10.45
C ALA A 182 -23.22 6.61 -9.26
N ALA A 183 -24.36 7.28 -9.10
CA ALA A 183 -24.60 8.19 -7.98
C ALA A 183 -24.54 7.45 -6.63
N LYS A 184 -25.10 6.23 -6.55
CA LYS A 184 -24.97 5.37 -5.37
C LYS A 184 -23.52 4.98 -5.14
N GLY A 185 -22.79 4.58 -6.17
CA GLY A 185 -21.37 4.24 -6.10
C GLY A 185 -20.54 5.40 -5.57
N LEU A 186 -20.67 6.60 -6.14
CA LEU A 186 -19.96 7.80 -5.67
C LEU A 186 -20.29 8.15 -4.21
N THR A 187 -21.57 8.05 -3.83
CA THR A 187 -21.99 8.25 -2.43
C THR A 187 -21.37 7.22 -1.50
N GLY A 188 -21.39 5.95 -1.91
CA GLY A 188 -20.75 4.85 -1.19
C GLY A 188 -19.24 5.01 -1.08
N ALA A 189 -18.58 5.52 -2.12
CA ALA A 189 -17.15 5.81 -2.11
C ALA A 189 -16.81 6.87 -1.08
N ALA A 190 -17.59 7.96 -1.01
CA ALA A 190 -17.40 9.01 -0.02
C ALA A 190 -17.64 8.49 1.41
N VAL A 191 -18.74 7.76 1.63
CA VAL A 191 -19.04 7.16 2.94
C VAL A 191 -17.97 6.17 3.35
N GLY A 192 -17.58 5.26 2.45
CA GLY A 192 -16.56 4.25 2.71
C GLY A 192 -15.21 4.87 3.01
N ALA A 193 -14.78 5.89 2.26
CA ALA A 193 -13.53 6.59 2.52
C ALA A 193 -13.49 7.21 3.93
N VAL A 194 -14.59 7.83 4.37
CA VAL A 194 -14.68 8.43 5.71
C VAL A 194 -14.73 7.34 6.79
N VAL A 195 -15.61 6.35 6.62
CA VAL A 195 -15.79 5.27 7.61
C VAL A 195 -14.52 4.45 7.77
N ASP A 196 -13.95 3.95 6.68
CA ASP A 196 -12.77 3.09 6.74
C ASP A 196 -11.52 3.90 7.08
N GLY A 197 -11.39 5.14 6.58
CA GLY A 197 -10.26 5.99 6.91
C GLY A 197 -10.23 6.38 8.38
N VAL A 198 -11.30 6.98 8.90
CA VAL A 198 -11.38 7.37 10.32
C VAL A 198 -11.39 6.13 11.21
N GLY A 199 -12.12 5.09 10.82
CA GLY A 199 -12.24 3.85 11.57
C GLY A 199 -10.90 3.11 11.70
N ALA A 200 -10.19 2.89 10.60
CA ALA A 200 -8.88 2.22 10.62
C ALA A 200 -7.85 3.06 11.39
N GLY A 201 -7.85 4.38 11.22
CA GLY A 201 -7.03 5.30 11.99
C GLY A 201 -7.29 5.21 13.49
N ALA A 202 -8.56 5.24 13.91
CA ALA A 202 -8.96 5.15 15.31
C ALA A 202 -8.62 3.80 15.94
N ILE A 203 -8.91 2.69 15.25
CA ILE A 203 -8.53 1.34 15.70
C ILE A 203 -7.02 1.27 15.88
N THR A 204 -6.26 1.75 14.89
CA THR A 204 -4.80 1.75 14.95
C THR A 204 -4.30 2.61 16.12
N LEU A 205 -4.86 3.79 16.35
CA LEU A 205 -4.49 4.63 17.50
C LEU A 205 -4.73 3.96 18.85
N VAL A 206 -5.84 3.21 18.98
CA VAL A 206 -6.18 2.50 20.23
C VAL A 206 -5.29 1.27 20.45
N GLU A 207 -4.97 0.53 19.38
CA GLU A 207 -4.21 -0.72 19.47
C GLU A 207 -2.69 -0.50 19.41
N THR A 208 -2.22 0.63 18.87
CA THR A 208 -0.79 0.95 18.75
C THR A 208 -0.07 0.94 20.11
N PRO A 209 -0.58 1.53 21.21
CA PRO A 209 0.08 1.44 22.51
C PRO A 209 0.29 0.00 22.99
N LYS A 210 -0.70 -0.88 22.79
CA LYS A 210 -0.61 -2.31 23.11
C LYS A 210 0.46 -2.98 22.23
N GLY A 211 0.49 -2.66 20.94
CA GLY A 211 1.51 -3.16 20.01
C GLY A 211 2.92 -2.70 20.36
N VAL A 212 3.09 -1.44 20.71
CA VAL A 212 4.36 -0.86 21.18
C VAL A 212 4.85 -1.60 22.43
N TYR A 213 3.98 -1.79 23.43
CA TYR A 213 4.34 -2.52 24.65
C TYR A 213 4.78 -3.96 24.35
N LYS A 214 4.03 -4.68 23.50
CA LYS A 214 4.38 -6.05 23.12
C LYS A 214 5.66 -6.13 22.31
N ALA A 215 5.88 -5.19 21.38
CA ALA A 215 7.12 -5.10 20.62
C ALA A 215 8.33 -4.87 21.54
N TYR A 216 8.23 -3.95 22.50
CA TYR A 216 9.27 -3.75 23.52
C TYR A 216 9.50 -4.99 24.36
N LYS A 217 8.43 -5.63 24.84
CA LYS A 217 8.55 -6.86 25.64
C LYS A 217 9.28 -7.94 24.85
N ALA A 218 8.83 -8.24 23.64
CA ALA A 218 9.42 -9.25 22.76
C ALA A 218 10.91 -8.95 22.46
N LEU A 219 11.26 -7.68 22.19
CA LEU A 219 12.65 -7.25 21.99
C LEU A 219 13.50 -7.44 23.25
N LEU A 220 12.97 -7.11 24.43
CA LEU A 220 13.72 -7.23 25.69
C LEU A 220 13.88 -8.67 26.14
N THR A 221 12.90 -9.54 25.84
CA THR A 221 12.93 -10.97 26.17
C THR A 221 13.58 -11.84 25.11
N SER A 222 13.94 -11.31 23.94
CA SER A 222 14.64 -12.09 22.91
C SER A 222 16.05 -12.46 23.37
N ASP A 223 16.60 -13.54 22.80
CA ASP A 223 17.99 -13.96 23.02
C ASP A 223 19.01 -13.07 22.25
N SER A 224 18.57 -11.93 21.72
CA SER A 224 19.41 -11.01 20.95
C SER A 224 20.41 -10.26 21.84
N GLY A 225 21.57 -9.90 21.28
CA GLY A 225 22.57 -9.09 21.98
C GLY A 225 22.04 -7.72 22.43
N PRO A 226 22.65 -7.09 23.47
CA PRO A 226 22.19 -5.81 24.04
C PRO A 226 22.05 -4.68 23.02
N VAL A 227 22.88 -4.67 21.97
CA VAL A 227 22.84 -3.65 20.92
C VAL A 227 21.57 -3.78 20.08
N ILE A 228 21.20 -4.98 19.65
CA ILE A 228 19.96 -5.21 18.88
C ILE A 228 18.74 -4.84 19.71
N LYS A 229 18.72 -5.16 21.01
CA LYS A 229 17.63 -4.77 21.92
C LYS A 229 17.46 -3.26 21.99
N THR A 230 18.58 -2.54 22.16
CA THR A 230 18.60 -1.08 22.25
C THR A 230 18.18 -0.44 20.93
N THR A 231 18.73 -0.91 19.81
CA THR A 231 18.45 -0.35 18.49
C THR A 231 17.02 -0.64 18.05
N GLY A 232 16.54 -1.88 18.19
CA GLY A 232 15.15 -2.24 17.91
C GLY A 232 14.17 -1.41 18.76
N SER A 233 14.49 -1.19 20.03
CA SER A 233 13.71 -0.34 20.94
C SER A 233 13.58 1.11 20.45
N LEU A 234 14.57 1.62 19.74
CA LEU A 234 14.57 2.98 19.18
C LEU A 234 13.81 3.07 17.84
N LEU A 235 13.62 1.95 17.13
CA LEU A 235 12.84 1.89 15.89
C LEU A 235 11.32 1.80 16.14
N VAL A 236 10.90 1.31 17.31
CA VAL A 236 9.47 1.13 17.65
C VAL A 236 8.68 2.46 17.65
N PRO A 237 9.14 3.56 18.30
CA PRO A 237 8.35 4.79 18.37
C PRO A 237 8.10 5.47 17.00
N PRO A 238 9.11 5.63 16.12
CA PRO A 238 8.86 6.17 14.78
C PRO A 238 7.84 5.36 13.98
N ALA A 239 7.93 4.02 14.03
CA ALA A 239 6.96 3.15 13.37
C ALA A 239 5.54 3.33 13.94
N ALA A 240 5.42 3.44 15.27
CA ALA A 240 4.14 3.68 15.95
C ALA A 240 3.51 5.03 15.56
N ILE A 241 4.32 6.08 15.40
CA ILE A 241 3.85 7.41 14.98
C ILE A 241 3.28 7.35 13.56
N LEU A 242 3.89 6.57 12.67
CA LEU A 242 3.44 6.42 11.28
C LEU A 242 2.24 5.48 11.12
N ALA A 243 2.00 4.57 12.07
CA ALA A 243 0.97 3.54 11.95
C ALA A 243 -0.44 4.13 11.73
N ALA A 244 -0.86 5.08 12.57
CA ALA A 244 -2.18 5.69 12.48
C ALA A 244 -2.44 6.48 11.18
N PRO A 245 -1.56 7.40 10.73
CA PRO A 245 -1.78 8.09 9.47
C PRO A 245 -1.73 7.13 8.27
N VAL A 246 -0.84 6.12 8.28
CA VAL A 246 -0.82 5.08 7.23
C VAL A 246 -2.14 4.32 7.18
N ALA A 247 -2.63 3.85 8.34
CA ALA A 247 -3.91 3.16 8.44
C ALA A 247 -5.08 4.06 8.02
N THR A 248 -5.05 5.35 8.35
CA THR A 248 -6.10 6.31 7.98
C THR A 248 -6.17 6.48 6.46
N VAL A 249 -5.04 6.71 5.79
CA VAL A 249 -5.05 6.95 4.35
C VAL A 249 -5.26 5.64 3.58
N GLY A 250 -4.64 4.54 4.02
CA GLY A 250 -4.86 3.21 3.45
C GLY A 250 -6.31 2.76 3.60
N GLY A 251 -6.89 2.92 4.79
CA GLY A 251 -8.31 2.67 5.06
C GLY A 251 -9.21 3.55 4.21
N GLY A 252 -8.90 4.84 4.08
CA GLY A 252 -9.68 5.78 3.26
C GLY A 252 -9.69 5.40 1.77
N LEU A 253 -8.56 4.99 1.21
CA LEU A 253 -8.50 4.50 -0.18
C LEU A 253 -9.23 3.17 -0.36
N TYR A 254 -9.03 2.24 0.58
CA TYR A 254 -9.71 0.95 0.56
C TYR A 254 -11.23 1.14 0.60
N GLY A 255 -11.70 1.98 1.53
CA GLY A 255 -13.11 2.32 1.67
C GLY A 255 -13.66 3.11 0.49
N LEU A 256 -12.87 3.94 -0.17
CA LEU A 256 -13.28 4.60 -1.42
C LEU A 256 -13.60 3.56 -2.50
N TYR A 257 -12.67 2.63 -2.73
CA TYR A 257 -12.81 1.59 -3.75
C TYR A 257 -13.95 0.61 -3.42
N LYS A 258 -13.92 0.03 -2.21
CA LYS A 258 -14.93 -0.93 -1.77
C LYS A 258 -16.29 -0.29 -1.58
N GLY A 259 -16.34 0.92 -1.01
CA GLY A 259 -17.58 1.67 -0.83
C GLY A 259 -18.27 1.95 -2.16
N PHE A 260 -17.51 2.29 -3.21
CA PHE A 260 -18.05 2.42 -4.57
C PHE A 260 -18.67 1.11 -5.06
N GLY A 261 -17.91 0.01 -5.02
CA GLY A 261 -18.35 -1.30 -5.51
C GLY A 261 -19.56 -1.85 -4.76
N ASP A 262 -19.55 -1.78 -3.43
CA ASP A 262 -20.62 -2.29 -2.58
C ASP A 262 -21.89 -1.43 -2.70
N ALA A 263 -21.76 -0.10 -2.79
CA ALA A 263 -22.95 0.76 -2.94
C ALA A 263 -23.55 0.67 -4.34
N TYR A 264 -22.71 0.44 -5.36
CA TYR A 264 -23.13 0.12 -6.71
C TYR A 264 -23.98 -1.16 -6.75
N ARG A 265 -23.54 -2.23 -6.07
CA ARG A 265 -24.22 -3.54 -6.08
C ARG A 265 -25.42 -3.61 -5.14
N ASP A 266 -25.22 -3.21 -3.89
CA ASP A 266 -26.12 -3.53 -2.78
C ASP A 266 -26.80 -2.28 -2.17
N GLY A 267 -26.46 -1.10 -2.67
CA GLY A 267 -26.95 0.19 -2.19
C GLY A 267 -26.14 0.78 -1.03
N VAL A 268 -26.32 2.09 -0.82
CA VAL A 268 -25.50 2.88 0.12
C VAL A 268 -25.61 2.40 1.57
N ILE A 269 -26.81 2.04 2.02
CA ILE A 269 -27.04 1.59 3.40
C ILE A 269 -26.33 0.26 3.67
N THR A 270 -26.44 -0.69 2.74
CA THR A 270 -25.77 -2.00 2.85
C THR A 270 -24.26 -1.83 2.78
N SER A 271 -23.77 -0.99 1.86
CA SER A 271 -22.35 -0.63 1.77
C SER A 271 -21.81 -0.12 3.11
N ALA A 272 -22.49 0.85 3.74
CA ALA A 272 -22.09 1.38 5.04
C ALA A 272 -22.05 0.32 6.15
N LYS A 273 -23.01 -0.62 6.17
CA LYS A 273 -23.00 -1.74 7.12
C LYS A 273 -21.82 -2.68 6.89
N ASN A 274 -21.56 -3.03 5.63
CA ASN A 274 -20.43 -3.89 5.25
C ASN A 274 -19.09 -3.22 5.65
N ARG A 275 -18.96 -1.91 5.50
CA ARG A 275 -17.77 -1.14 5.96
C ARG A 275 -17.56 -1.28 7.47
N ILE A 276 -18.62 -1.17 8.27
CA ILE A 276 -18.53 -1.35 9.73
C ILE A 276 -18.12 -2.80 10.08
N GLU A 277 -18.59 -3.79 9.34
CA GLU A 277 -18.20 -5.19 9.51
C GLU A 277 -16.75 -5.45 9.12
N ASP A 278 -16.28 -4.84 8.02
CA ASP A 278 -14.88 -4.88 7.61
C ASP A 278 -13.97 -4.23 8.66
N LEU A 279 -14.38 -3.12 9.27
CA LEU A 279 -13.65 -2.50 10.38
C LEU A 279 -13.56 -3.39 11.62
N LYS A 280 -14.63 -4.13 11.95
CA LYS A 280 -14.59 -5.12 13.03
C LYS A 280 -13.61 -6.25 12.71
N SER A 281 -13.63 -6.72 11.46
CA SER A 281 -12.71 -7.76 10.97
C SER A 281 -11.27 -7.26 11.01
N TYR A 282 -11.03 -6.00 10.63
CA TYR A 282 -9.73 -5.34 10.74
C TYR A 282 -9.28 -5.23 12.21
N ALA A 283 -10.13 -4.75 13.12
CA ALA A 283 -9.81 -4.68 14.55
C ALA A 283 -9.46 -6.06 15.13
N LYS A 284 -10.18 -7.10 14.71
CA LYS A 284 -9.88 -8.49 15.07
C LYS A 284 -8.53 -8.94 14.52
N PHE A 285 -8.27 -8.71 13.23
CA PHE A 285 -7.00 -9.01 12.59
C PHE A 285 -5.82 -8.32 13.27
N VAL A 286 -5.95 -7.02 13.60
CA VAL A 286 -4.94 -6.27 14.34
C VAL A 286 -4.69 -6.91 15.71
N ASN A 287 -5.75 -7.22 16.46
CA ASN A 287 -5.61 -7.88 17.76
C ASN A 287 -4.96 -9.26 17.67
N GLU A 288 -5.35 -10.08 16.69
CA GLU A 288 -4.75 -11.41 16.45
C GLU A 288 -3.26 -11.28 16.09
N GLY A 289 -2.91 -10.31 15.22
CA GLY A 289 -1.52 -10.02 14.90
C GLY A 289 -0.71 -9.58 16.11
N LEU A 290 -1.30 -8.74 16.98
CA LEU A 290 -0.67 -8.36 18.24
C LEU A 290 -0.50 -9.56 19.18
N ASP A 291 -1.44 -10.51 19.20
CA ASP A 291 -1.36 -11.70 20.05
C ASP A 291 -0.31 -12.73 19.57
N GLN A 292 0.13 -12.65 18.31
CA GLN A 292 1.24 -13.44 17.80
C GLN A 292 2.63 -12.92 18.22
N ILE A 293 2.72 -11.66 18.67
CA ILE A 293 3.95 -11.08 19.22
C ILE A 293 4.15 -11.64 20.63
N LYS A 294 5.05 -12.64 20.74
CA LYS A 294 5.39 -13.34 22.00
C LYS A 294 6.51 -12.64 22.76
#